data_AF-A0A182QX06-F1
#
_entry.id   AF-A0A182QX06-F1
#
_cell.length_a   1.000
_cell.length_b   1.000
_cell.length_c   1.000
_cell.angle_alpha   90.00
_cell.angle_beta   90.00
_cell.angle_gamma   90.00
#
_symmetry.space_group_name_H-M   'P 1'
#
loop_
_entity.id
_entity.type
_entity.pdbx_description
1 polymer ?
#
loop_
_entity_poly.entity_id
_entity_poly.type
_entity_poly.pdbx_seq_one_letter_code
_entity_poly.pdbx_strand_id
1 'polypeptide(L)'
;LANWEATLDYFHKGVEQVEHEAKVALDRCIPSLRSAELGLELIKNLDRIETRPALAKHLSSKYENIMKQFLAEVGMVEHEFQEHKNNPPLQRNEPVHVGAVFWARSLLNFIRKSMTAFREFEASKRHTETSLQRSAFGQYMSLVKHFQEYEKDNFQKFTAHGTKTVNGVLKRNILKLEFCETMLELQKEIKVPKSRKDKPASERRPSALMTGKDRSRYTNIATAVRWLVNRPDVLDPQLALAQKLVRAARHTPSQGSSTGPATPANEFKINQAQRKFVVFK
;
A
#
# COMPACT_ATOMS: atom_id res chain seq x y z
N LEU A 1 -36.59 64.20 39.80
CA LEU A 1 -37.22 63.05 39.11
C LEU A 1 -36.92 63.06 37.61
N ALA A 2 -37.11 64.18 36.88
CA ALA A 2 -36.85 64.28 35.44
C ALA A 2 -35.42 63.91 34.98
N ASN A 3 -34.38 64.17 35.78
CA ASN A 3 -32.99 63.85 35.42
C ASN A 3 -32.71 62.33 35.38
N TRP A 4 -33.35 61.57 36.28
CA TRP A 4 -33.18 60.11 36.34
C TRP A 4 -33.93 59.42 35.20
N GLU A 5 -35.13 59.89 34.89
CA GLU A 5 -35.94 59.39 33.78
C GLU A 5 -35.23 59.60 32.43
N ALA A 6 -34.65 60.78 32.20
CA ALA A 6 -33.85 61.04 31.00
C ALA A 6 -32.58 60.17 30.92
N THR A 7 -31.91 59.93 32.04
CA THR A 7 -30.71 59.06 32.10
C THR A 7 -31.06 57.60 31.83
N LEU A 8 -32.19 57.12 32.36
CA LEU A 8 -32.70 55.77 32.08
C LEU A 8 -33.12 55.60 30.62
N ASP A 9 -33.79 56.60 30.03
CA ASP A 9 -34.17 56.57 28.61
C ASP A 9 -32.92 56.51 27.70
N TYR A 10 -31.88 57.28 28.02
CA TYR A 10 -30.60 57.21 27.31
C TYR A 10 -29.93 55.83 27.45
N PHE A 11 -29.94 55.25 28.65
CA PHE A 11 -29.41 53.90 28.88
C PHE A 11 -30.19 52.85 28.09
N HIS A 12 -31.53 52.89 28.10
CA HIS A 12 -32.35 51.95 27.34
C HIS A 12 -32.10 52.06 25.83
N LYS A 13 -31.97 53.27 25.29
CA LYS A 13 -31.57 53.50 23.89
C LYS A 13 -30.19 52.91 23.59
N GLY A 14 -29.23 53.06 24.50
CA GLY A 14 -27.91 52.43 24.37
C GLY A 14 -27.98 50.90 24.33
N VAL A 15 -28.79 50.30 25.20
CA VAL A 15 -29.01 48.84 25.21
C VAL A 15 -29.68 48.35 23.93
N GLU A 16 -30.68 49.08 23.43
CA GLU A 16 -31.34 48.76 22.15
C GLU A 16 -30.39 48.87 20.96
N GLN A 17 -29.50 49.87 20.96
CA GLN A 17 -28.48 50.03 19.94
C GLN A 17 -27.49 48.85 19.92
N VAL A 18 -26.98 48.44 21.09
CA VAL A 18 -26.08 47.28 21.20
C VAL A 18 -26.79 46.00 20.76
N GLU A 19 -28.07 45.84 21.11
CA GLU A 19 -28.86 44.70 20.65
C GLU A 19 -29.05 44.71 19.12
N HIS A 20 -29.26 45.88 18.52
CA HIS A 20 -29.35 46.02 17.07
C HIS A 20 -28.03 45.65 16.39
N GLU A 21 -26.90 46.13 16.91
CA GLU A 21 -25.57 45.80 16.41
C GLU A 21 -25.29 44.29 16.51
N ALA A 22 -25.68 43.65 17.61
CA ALA A 22 -25.56 42.20 17.77
C ALA A 22 -26.40 41.44 16.72
N LYS A 23 -27.63 41.88 16.44
CA LYS A 23 -28.48 41.29 15.39
C LYS A 23 -27.83 41.41 14.01
N VAL A 24 -27.28 42.58 13.68
CA VAL A 24 -26.56 42.82 12.42
C VAL A 24 -25.31 41.96 12.33
N ALA A 25 -24.57 41.77 13.43
CA ALA A 25 -23.41 40.88 13.46
C ALA A 25 -23.81 39.42 13.19
N LEU A 26 -24.89 38.93 13.83
CA LEU A 26 -25.42 37.59 13.57
C LEU A 26 -25.86 37.40 12.11
N ASP A 27 -26.49 38.43 11.52
CA ASP A 27 -26.93 38.42 10.12
C ASP A 27 -25.77 38.29 9.13
N ARG A 28 -24.60 38.82 9.48
CA ARG A 28 -23.38 38.71 8.66
C ARG A 28 -22.65 37.40 8.87
N CYS A 29 -22.54 36.94 10.12
CA CYS A 29 -21.76 35.76 10.45
C CYS A 29 -22.41 34.48 9.97
N ILE A 30 -23.73 34.30 10.17
CA ILE A 30 -24.39 33.02 9.92
C ILE A 30 -24.33 32.58 8.44
N PRO A 31 -24.56 33.46 7.44
CA PRO A 31 -24.38 33.10 6.03
C PRO A 31 -22.92 32.87 5.64
N SER A 32 -21.97 33.44 6.38
CA SER A 32 -20.54 33.23 6.15
C SER A 32 -20.04 31.90 6.72
N LEU A 33 -20.84 31.19 7.53
CA LEU A 33 -20.46 29.89 8.07
C LEU A 33 -20.51 28.84 6.97
N ARG A 34 -19.35 28.27 6.66
CA ARG A 34 -19.23 27.14 5.74
C ARG A 34 -19.85 25.85 6.29
N SER A 35 -20.01 25.76 7.62
CA SER A 35 -20.48 24.57 8.33
C SER A 35 -21.74 24.85 9.16
N ALA A 36 -22.77 24.01 8.97
CA ALA A 36 -23.99 24.00 9.74
C ALA A 36 -23.77 23.57 11.20
N GLU A 37 -22.80 22.69 11.45
CA GLU A 37 -22.38 22.28 12.80
C GLU A 37 -21.98 23.49 13.66
N LEU A 38 -21.11 24.35 13.13
CA LEU A 38 -20.67 25.57 13.81
C LEU A 38 -21.82 26.56 14.04
N GLY A 39 -22.75 26.65 13.09
CA GLY A 39 -23.94 27.49 13.23
C GLY A 39 -24.83 27.02 14.38
N LEU A 40 -25.03 25.72 14.53
CA LEU A 40 -25.81 25.15 15.63
C LEU A 40 -25.09 25.30 16.97
N GLU A 41 -23.77 25.13 17.00
CA GLU A 41 -22.97 25.35 18.20
C GLU A 41 -23.06 26.81 18.67
N LEU A 42 -23.03 27.77 17.75
CA LEU A 42 -23.25 29.18 18.06
C LEU A 42 -24.62 29.40 18.70
N ILE A 43 -25.70 28.81 18.14
CA ILE A 43 -27.04 28.91 18.73
C ILE A 43 -27.04 28.32 20.15
N LYS A 44 -26.45 27.14 20.34
CA LYS A 44 -26.38 26.47 21.66
C LYS A 44 -25.61 27.31 22.69
N ASN A 45 -24.51 27.93 22.29
CA ASN A 45 -23.71 28.80 23.15
C ASN A 45 -24.47 30.08 23.53
N LEU A 46 -25.21 30.67 22.60
CA LEU A 46 -26.05 31.85 22.86
C LEU A 46 -27.29 31.52 23.69
N ASP A 47 -27.81 30.30 23.61
CA ASP A 47 -28.92 29.83 24.44
C ASP A 47 -28.51 29.61 25.90
N ARG A 48 -27.24 29.25 26.14
CA ARG A 48 -26.68 29.15 27.49
C ARG A 48 -26.54 30.52 28.17
N ILE A 49 -26.48 31.59 27.39
CA ILE A 49 -26.41 32.96 27.90
C ILE A 49 -27.85 33.47 28.00
N GLU A 50 -28.26 33.98 29.16
CA GLU A 50 -29.57 34.63 29.31
C GLU A 50 -29.60 35.91 28.46
N THR A 51 -30.20 35.80 27.27
CA THR A 51 -30.28 36.90 26.30
C THR A 51 -31.67 37.55 26.32
N ARG A 52 -31.73 38.82 25.90
CA ARG A 52 -33.01 39.54 25.77
C ARG A 52 -33.95 38.82 24.79
N PRO A 53 -35.28 38.83 25.01
CA PRO A 53 -36.24 38.07 24.22
C PRO A 53 -36.26 38.44 22.72
N ALA A 54 -35.96 39.70 22.39
CA ALA A 54 -35.92 40.13 21.00
C ALA A 54 -34.68 39.60 20.24
N LEU A 55 -33.55 39.38 20.91
CA LEU A 55 -32.38 38.71 20.34
C LEU A 55 -32.59 37.20 20.26
N ALA A 56 -33.20 36.58 21.28
CA ALA A 56 -33.55 35.16 21.27
C ALA A 56 -34.52 34.81 20.12
N LYS A 57 -35.52 35.67 19.87
CA LYS A 57 -36.44 35.55 18.72
C LYS A 57 -35.71 35.73 17.38
N HIS A 58 -34.74 36.63 17.31
CA HIS A 58 -33.92 36.78 16.11
C HIS A 58 -33.12 35.52 15.84
N LEU A 59 -32.50 34.94 16.87
CA LEU A 59 -31.70 33.73 16.77
C LEU A 59 -32.52 32.52 16.30
N SER A 60 -33.75 32.36 16.81
CA SER A 60 -34.64 31.27 16.37
C SER A 60 -35.01 31.39 14.89
N SER A 61 -35.15 32.62 14.36
CA SER A 61 -35.38 32.83 12.91
C SER A 61 -34.19 32.40 12.04
N LYS A 62 -32.97 32.41 12.58
CA LYS A 62 -31.75 32.04 11.83
C LYS A 62 -31.53 30.55 11.70
N TYR A 63 -32.25 29.73 12.46
CA TYR A 63 -32.22 28.28 12.31
C TYR A 63 -32.55 27.84 10.88
N GLU A 64 -33.49 28.50 10.21
CA GLU A 64 -33.83 28.21 8.81
C GLU A 64 -32.64 28.45 7.86
N ASN A 65 -31.85 29.50 8.10
CA ASN A 65 -30.65 29.80 7.32
C ASN A 65 -29.57 28.72 7.51
N ILE A 66 -29.40 28.23 8.74
CA ILE A 66 -28.47 27.13 9.04
C ILE A 66 -28.93 25.84 8.35
N MET A 67 -30.24 25.59 8.30
CA MET A 67 -30.77 24.44 7.57
C MET A 67 -30.56 24.56 6.05
N LYS A 68 -30.66 25.77 5.48
CA LYS A 68 -30.27 26.01 4.07
C LYS A 68 -28.78 25.74 3.83
N GLN A 69 -27.93 26.10 4.79
CA GLN A 69 -26.51 25.78 4.71
C GLN A 69 -26.26 24.27 4.76
N PHE A 70 -26.99 23.53 5.59
CA PHE A 70 -26.93 22.07 5.60
C PHE A 70 -27.34 21.46 4.26
N LEU A 71 -28.41 21.95 3.64
CA LEU A 71 -28.78 21.53 2.28
C LEU A 71 -27.66 21.78 1.26
N ALA A 72 -27.00 22.93 1.34
CA ALA A 72 -25.85 23.24 0.48
C ALA A 72 -24.66 22.29 0.72
N GLU A 73 -24.40 21.90 1.97
CA GLU A 73 -23.38 20.88 2.30
C GLU A 73 -23.72 19.51 1.71
N VAL A 74 -24.96 19.06 1.83
CA VAL A 74 -25.42 17.79 1.24
C VAL A 74 -25.22 17.83 -0.27
N GLY A 75 -25.64 18.91 -0.93
CA GLY A 75 -25.47 19.08 -2.38
C GLY A 75 -24.01 19.14 -2.82
N MET A 76 -23.14 19.80 -2.06
CA MET A 76 -21.69 19.84 -2.33
C MET A 76 -21.08 18.44 -2.25
N VAL A 77 -21.43 17.65 -1.25
CA VAL A 77 -20.91 16.29 -1.10
C VAL A 77 -21.48 15.34 -2.15
N GLU A 78 -22.75 15.50 -2.52
CA GLU A 78 -23.33 14.75 -3.62
C GLU A 78 -22.62 15.05 -4.94
N HIS A 79 -22.34 16.32 -5.22
CA HIS A 79 -21.57 16.74 -6.38
C HIS A 79 -20.16 16.13 -6.37
N GLU A 80 -19.43 16.28 -5.26
CA GLU A 80 -18.09 15.70 -5.09
C GLU A 80 -18.09 14.18 -5.29
N PHE A 81 -19.13 13.51 -4.79
CA PHE A 81 -19.31 12.09 -4.96
C PHE A 81 -19.52 11.70 -6.43
N GLN A 82 -20.38 12.40 -7.18
CA GLN A 82 -20.65 12.08 -8.58
C GLN A 82 -19.43 12.32 -9.48
N GLU A 83 -18.72 13.44 -9.28
CA GLU A 83 -17.55 13.80 -10.07
C GLU A 83 -16.43 12.78 -9.94
N HIS A 84 -16.12 12.35 -8.71
CA HIS A 84 -14.98 11.48 -8.43
C HIS A 84 -15.36 10.01 -8.23
N LYS A 85 -16.63 9.62 -8.44
CA LYS A 85 -17.11 8.23 -8.25
C LYS A 85 -16.28 7.18 -8.97
N ASN A 86 -15.84 7.52 -10.19
CA ASN A 86 -15.10 6.63 -11.10
C ASN A 86 -13.60 6.56 -10.76
N ASN A 87 -13.04 7.65 -10.22
CA ASN A 87 -11.64 7.74 -9.85
C ASN A 87 -11.49 8.58 -8.57
N PRO A 88 -11.79 7.99 -7.41
CA PRO A 88 -11.75 8.73 -6.16
C PRO A 88 -10.31 9.11 -5.81
N PRO A 89 -10.09 10.22 -5.09
CA PRO A 89 -8.77 10.57 -4.60
C PRO A 89 -8.33 9.55 -3.53
N LEU A 90 -7.38 8.69 -3.91
CA LEU A 90 -6.87 7.61 -3.06
C LEU A 90 -5.66 8.06 -2.24
N GLN A 91 -5.53 7.53 -1.03
CA GLN A 91 -4.31 7.64 -0.23
C GLN A 91 -3.20 6.78 -0.85
N ARG A 92 -1.93 7.18 -0.60
CA ARG A 92 -0.78 6.47 -1.15
C ARG A 92 -0.73 5.03 -0.64
N ASN A 93 -0.55 4.07 -1.56
CA ASN A 93 -0.42 2.63 -1.30
C ASN A 93 -1.70 1.88 -0.87
N GLU A 94 -2.89 2.49 -0.97
CA GLU A 94 -4.15 1.78 -0.72
C GLU A 94 -4.65 1.04 -1.98
N PRO A 95 -5.21 -0.18 -1.85
CA PRO A 95 -5.87 -0.85 -2.96
C PRO A 95 -7.05 -0.02 -3.48
N VAL A 96 -7.19 0.07 -4.80
CA VAL A 96 -8.17 0.95 -5.48
C VAL A 96 -9.59 0.79 -4.94
N HIS A 97 -10.05 -0.44 -4.72
CA HIS A 97 -11.40 -0.71 -4.21
C HIS A 97 -11.58 -0.34 -2.73
N VAL A 98 -10.54 -0.52 -1.91
CA VAL A 98 -10.61 -0.26 -0.46
C VAL A 98 -10.51 1.23 -0.20
N GLY A 99 -9.57 1.91 -0.88
CA GLY A 99 -9.44 3.37 -0.76
C GLY A 99 -10.66 4.12 -1.31
N ALA A 100 -11.33 3.61 -2.34
CA ALA A 100 -12.59 4.16 -2.83
C ALA A 100 -13.69 4.15 -1.76
N VAL A 101 -13.82 3.04 -1.03
CA VAL A 101 -14.76 2.92 0.10
C VAL A 101 -14.37 3.85 1.23
N PHE A 102 -13.07 3.96 1.55
CA PHE A 102 -12.59 4.87 2.59
C PHE A 102 -12.91 6.33 2.27
N TRP A 103 -12.72 6.75 1.02
CA TRP A 103 -13.10 8.09 0.56
C TRP A 103 -14.61 8.34 0.69
N ALA A 104 -15.45 7.40 0.21
CA ALA A 104 -16.90 7.51 0.35
C ALA A 104 -17.34 7.61 1.83
N ARG A 105 -16.73 6.82 2.72
CA ARG A 105 -16.98 6.90 4.17
C ARG A 105 -16.53 8.23 4.77
N SER A 106 -15.45 8.82 4.26
CA SER A 106 -14.96 10.13 4.70
C SER A 106 -15.96 11.23 4.36
N LEU A 107 -16.54 11.21 3.16
CA LEU A 107 -17.62 12.12 2.74
C LEU A 107 -18.88 11.94 3.60
N LEU A 108 -19.28 10.70 3.85
CA LEU A 108 -20.41 10.41 4.73
C LEU A 108 -20.16 10.91 6.16
N ASN A 109 -18.96 10.72 6.68
CA ASN A 109 -18.60 11.17 8.02
C ASN A 109 -18.65 12.70 8.13
N PHE A 110 -18.27 13.43 7.08
CA PHE A 110 -18.39 14.89 7.04
C PHE A 110 -19.84 15.34 7.26
N ILE A 111 -20.80 14.84 6.48
CA ILE A 111 -22.21 15.23 6.62
C ILE A 111 -22.81 14.69 7.93
N ARG A 112 -22.37 13.51 8.37
CA ARG A 112 -22.85 12.88 9.61
C ARG A 112 -22.60 13.75 10.85
N LYS A 113 -21.52 14.54 10.86
CA LYS A 113 -21.26 15.51 11.93
C LYS A 113 -22.36 16.56 12.02
N SER A 114 -22.65 17.24 10.91
CA SER A 114 -23.76 18.21 10.81
C SER A 114 -25.09 17.57 11.22
N MET A 115 -25.39 16.36 10.73
CA MET A 115 -26.62 15.64 11.08
C MET A 115 -26.72 15.30 12.58
N THR A 116 -25.60 14.93 13.21
CA THR A 116 -25.56 14.60 14.65
C THR A 116 -25.82 15.85 15.49
N ALA A 117 -25.22 16.98 15.11
CA ALA A 117 -25.49 18.28 15.74
C ALA A 117 -26.97 18.68 15.66
N PHE A 118 -27.63 18.46 14.50
CA PHE A 118 -29.07 18.70 14.38
C PHE A 118 -29.89 17.82 15.32
N ARG A 119 -29.57 16.52 15.43
CA ARG A 119 -30.30 15.60 16.33
C ARG A 119 -30.16 15.99 17.80
N GLU A 120 -28.97 16.41 18.23
CA GLU A 120 -28.76 16.91 19.60
C GLU A 120 -29.53 18.20 19.87
N PHE A 121 -29.57 19.09 18.86
CA PHE A 121 -30.31 20.34 18.95
C PHE A 121 -31.83 20.11 19.01
N GLU A 122 -32.37 19.22 18.18
CA GLU A 122 -33.79 18.80 18.23
C GLU A 122 -34.18 18.15 19.56
N ALA A 123 -33.29 17.36 20.15
CA ALA A 123 -33.53 16.77 21.47
C ALA A 123 -33.61 17.85 22.57
N SER A 124 -32.87 18.94 22.42
CA SER A 124 -32.80 20.02 23.40
C SER A 124 -33.94 21.03 23.26
N LYS A 125 -34.44 21.25 22.03
CA LYS A 125 -35.49 22.22 21.74
C LYS A 125 -36.64 21.60 20.96
N ARG A 126 -37.88 21.80 21.45
CA ARG A 126 -39.12 21.56 20.70
C ARG A 126 -39.28 22.61 19.60
N HIS A 127 -38.42 22.58 18.60
CA HIS A 127 -38.67 23.33 17.36
C HIS A 127 -39.77 22.65 16.56
N THR A 128 -40.61 23.46 15.92
CA THR A 128 -41.60 22.99 14.97
C THR A 128 -40.89 22.45 13.73
N GLU A 129 -41.08 21.17 13.44
CA GLU A 129 -40.59 20.56 12.20
C GLU A 129 -41.01 21.42 11.00
N THR A 130 -40.01 21.98 10.32
CA THR A 130 -40.25 22.80 9.14
C THR A 130 -40.25 21.90 7.90
N SER A 131 -41.05 22.21 6.87
CA SER A 131 -41.04 21.46 5.59
C SER A 131 -39.63 21.35 5.00
N LEU A 132 -38.83 22.41 5.12
CA LEU A 132 -37.44 22.46 4.69
C LEU A 132 -36.56 21.43 5.40
N GLN A 133 -36.78 21.21 6.69
CA GLN A 133 -36.06 20.21 7.49
C GLN A 133 -36.37 18.78 7.00
N ARG A 134 -37.64 18.47 6.74
CA ARG A 134 -38.03 17.15 6.19
C ARG A 134 -37.40 16.91 4.82
N SER A 135 -37.37 17.92 3.97
CA SER A 135 -36.68 17.85 2.66
C SER A 135 -35.18 17.60 2.83
N ALA A 136 -34.52 18.32 3.73
CA ALA A 136 -33.09 18.18 3.98
C ALA A 136 -32.72 16.79 4.52
N PHE A 137 -33.47 16.28 5.49
CA PHE A 137 -33.27 14.93 6.02
C PHE A 137 -33.61 13.86 4.99
N GLY A 138 -34.61 14.09 4.12
CA GLY A 138 -34.94 13.20 3.00
C GLY A 138 -33.80 13.10 2.00
N GLN A 139 -33.22 14.23 1.58
CA GLN A 139 -32.06 14.27 0.67
C GLN A 139 -30.84 13.60 1.29
N TYR A 140 -30.55 13.90 2.56
CA TYR A 140 -29.48 13.22 3.30
C TYR A 140 -29.68 11.70 3.32
N MET A 141 -30.88 11.21 3.66
CA MET A 141 -31.16 9.77 3.68
C MET A 141 -31.03 9.11 2.30
N SER A 142 -31.43 9.81 1.24
CA SER A 142 -31.21 9.37 -0.15
C SER A 142 -29.71 9.23 -0.45
N LEU A 143 -28.92 10.25 -0.13
CA LEU A 143 -27.47 10.24 -0.32
C LEU A 143 -26.78 9.12 0.47
N VAL A 144 -27.20 8.89 1.72
CA VAL A 144 -26.68 7.78 2.54
C VAL A 144 -26.95 6.43 1.87
N LYS A 145 -28.14 6.22 1.29
CA LYS A 145 -28.44 4.98 0.55
C LYS A 145 -27.53 4.82 -0.67
N HIS A 146 -27.31 5.88 -1.44
CA HIS A 146 -26.38 5.84 -2.58
C HIS A 146 -24.95 5.46 -2.15
N PHE A 147 -24.47 5.98 -1.02
CA PHE A 147 -23.17 5.59 -0.47
C PHE A 147 -23.12 4.11 -0.04
N GLN A 148 -24.18 3.60 0.60
CA GLN A 148 -24.26 2.19 0.99
C GLN A 148 -24.29 1.24 -0.21
N GLU A 149 -25.02 1.59 -1.26
CA GLU A 149 -25.06 0.83 -2.51
C GLU A 149 -23.68 0.83 -3.20
N TYR A 150 -23.01 1.98 -3.25
CA TYR A 150 -21.65 2.10 -3.79
C TYR A 150 -20.65 1.26 -2.98
N GLU A 151 -20.73 1.28 -1.65
CA GLU A 151 -19.85 0.46 -0.80
C GLU A 151 -20.07 -1.03 -1.06
N LYS A 152 -21.34 -1.46 -1.17
CA LYS A 152 -21.70 -2.85 -1.45
C LYS A 152 -21.18 -3.31 -2.82
N ASP A 153 -21.33 -2.48 -3.85
CA ASP A 153 -20.83 -2.78 -5.21
C ASP A 153 -19.30 -2.88 -5.24
N ASN A 154 -18.59 -1.95 -4.60
CA ASN A 154 -17.14 -2.02 -4.49
C ASN A 154 -16.66 -3.26 -3.72
N PHE A 155 -17.36 -3.63 -2.65
CA PHE A 155 -17.05 -4.84 -1.89
C PHE A 155 -17.23 -6.11 -2.72
N GLN A 156 -18.29 -6.19 -3.52
CA GLN A 156 -18.51 -7.32 -4.43
C GLN A 156 -17.42 -7.40 -5.50
N LYS A 157 -17.07 -6.27 -6.12
CA LYS A 157 -15.97 -6.18 -7.11
C LYS A 157 -14.63 -6.61 -6.51
N PHE A 158 -14.32 -6.13 -5.31
CA PHE A 158 -13.12 -6.51 -4.58
C PHE A 158 -13.08 -8.01 -4.28
N THR A 159 -14.19 -8.58 -3.84
CA THR A 159 -14.29 -10.02 -3.54
C THR A 159 -14.14 -10.87 -4.80
N ALA A 160 -14.78 -10.48 -5.91
CA ALA A 160 -14.64 -11.16 -7.20
C ALA A 160 -13.20 -11.08 -7.74
N HIS A 161 -12.57 -9.91 -7.65
CA HIS A 161 -11.18 -9.71 -8.05
C HIS A 161 -10.21 -10.52 -7.16
N GLY A 162 -10.41 -10.49 -5.84
CA GLY A 162 -9.62 -11.23 -4.87
C GLY A 162 -9.71 -12.73 -5.10
N THR A 163 -10.91 -13.28 -5.23
CA THR A 163 -11.11 -14.72 -5.51
C THR A 163 -10.51 -15.13 -6.85
N LYS A 164 -10.65 -14.33 -7.91
CA LYS A 164 -10.00 -14.58 -9.22
C LYS A 164 -8.48 -14.60 -9.09
N THR A 165 -7.91 -13.63 -8.38
CA THR A 165 -6.46 -13.51 -8.19
C THR A 165 -5.92 -14.68 -7.37
N VAL A 166 -6.55 -15.00 -6.25
CA VAL A 166 -6.18 -16.12 -5.37
C VAL A 166 -6.27 -17.43 -6.13
N ASN A 167 -7.39 -17.70 -6.83
CA ASN A 167 -7.53 -18.91 -7.66
C ASN A 167 -6.48 -18.98 -8.78
N GLY A 168 -6.12 -17.83 -9.37
CA GLY A 168 -5.05 -17.76 -10.35
C GLY A 168 -3.68 -18.08 -9.77
N VAL A 169 -3.36 -17.54 -8.59
CA VAL A 169 -2.08 -17.79 -7.89
C VAL A 169 -2.00 -19.24 -7.41
N LEU A 170 -3.06 -19.79 -6.82
CA LEU A 170 -3.11 -21.17 -6.35
C LEU A 170 -2.96 -22.21 -7.48
N LYS A 171 -3.35 -21.86 -8.70
CA LYS A 171 -3.19 -22.72 -9.89
C LYS A 171 -1.82 -22.59 -10.57
N ARG A 172 -0.96 -21.65 -10.18
CA ARG A 172 0.36 -21.50 -10.78
C ARG A 172 1.30 -22.57 -10.22
N ASN A 173 2.07 -23.19 -11.12
CA ASN A 173 3.14 -24.08 -10.70
C ASN A 173 4.16 -23.30 -9.87
N ILE A 174 4.41 -23.80 -8.67
CA ILE A 174 5.45 -23.30 -7.75
C ILE A 174 6.88 -23.59 -8.23
N LEU A 175 7.04 -24.41 -9.28
CA LEU A 175 8.33 -24.76 -9.86
C LEU A 175 8.49 -24.04 -11.22
N LYS A 176 9.56 -23.25 -11.34
CA LYS A 176 10.01 -22.66 -12.62
C LYS A 176 10.75 -23.75 -13.40
N LEU A 177 10.20 -24.17 -14.55
CA LEU A 177 10.93 -25.00 -15.51
C LEU A 177 11.94 -24.10 -16.24
N GLU A 178 13.18 -24.09 -15.78
CA GLU A 178 14.29 -23.55 -16.55
C GLU A 178 14.80 -24.63 -17.51
N PHE A 179 14.60 -24.42 -18.81
CA PHE A 179 15.27 -25.20 -19.82
C PHE A 179 16.75 -24.79 -19.82
N CYS A 180 17.61 -25.60 -19.23
CA CYS A 180 19.05 -25.48 -19.46
C CYS A 180 19.32 -25.74 -20.95
N GLU A 181 19.71 -24.70 -21.71
CA GLU A 181 20.08 -24.76 -23.13
C GLU A 181 21.14 -25.83 -23.44
N THR A 182 21.92 -26.23 -22.44
CA THR A 182 22.99 -27.23 -22.53
C THR A 182 22.54 -28.62 -22.99
N MET A 183 21.25 -28.97 -22.94
CA MET A 183 20.77 -30.26 -23.44
C MET A 183 20.55 -30.30 -24.97
N LEU A 184 20.36 -29.15 -25.62
CA LEU A 184 20.13 -29.07 -27.08
C LEU A 184 21.45 -29.07 -27.88
N GLU A 185 22.54 -28.56 -27.32
CA GLU A 185 23.85 -28.58 -27.96
C GLU A 185 24.48 -29.98 -27.98
N LEU A 186 24.28 -30.78 -26.92
CA LEU A 186 24.80 -32.15 -26.85
C LEU A 186 24.20 -33.09 -27.91
N GLN A 187 22.95 -32.87 -28.34
CA GLN A 187 22.34 -33.66 -29.41
C GLN A 187 22.79 -33.23 -30.82
N LYS A 188 23.18 -31.97 -31.01
CA LYS A 188 23.72 -31.49 -32.29
C LYS A 188 25.14 -32.00 -32.53
N GLU A 189 25.97 -32.09 -31.49
CA GLU A 189 27.35 -32.62 -31.57
C GLU A 189 27.40 -34.12 -31.92
N ILE A 190 26.34 -34.91 -31.68
CA ILE A 190 26.29 -36.33 -32.06
C ILE A 190 26.07 -36.52 -33.57
N LYS A 191 25.55 -35.51 -34.29
CA LYS A 191 25.10 -35.64 -35.69
C LYS A 191 26.05 -35.06 -36.75
N VAL A 192 27.24 -34.56 -36.40
CA VAL A 192 28.20 -34.05 -37.40
C VAL A 192 29.00 -35.20 -38.04
N PRO A 193 29.04 -35.32 -39.38
CA PRO A 193 29.67 -36.45 -40.06
C PRO A 193 31.20 -36.32 -40.15
N LYS A 194 31.88 -37.46 -39.99
CA LYS A 194 33.33 -37.64 -40.18
C LYS A 194 33.79 -37.09 -41.54
N SER A 195 34.60 -36.04 -41.55
CA SER A 195 35.43 -35.68 -42.71
C SER A 195 36.91 -35.74 -42.34
N ARG A 196 37.66 -36.37 -43.25
CA ARG A 196 39.09 -36.68 -43.21
C ARG A 196 39.92 -35.41 -43.46
N LYS A 197 41.07 -35.25 -42.78
CA LYS A 197 42.35 -34.89 -43.40
C LYS A 197 43.56 -34.88 -42.44
N ASP A 198 44.55 -35.65 -42.85
CA ASP A 198 46.01 -35.44 -42.87
C ASP A 198 46.80 -35.07 -41.60
N LYS A 199 47.76 -35.96 -41.28
CA LYS A 199 48.91 -35.76 -40.37
C LYS A 199 50.04 -35.02 -41.09
N PRO A 200 50.92 -34.35 -40.33
CA PRO A 200 52.33 -34.78 -40.33
C PRO A 200 52.87 -35.05 -38.92
N ALA A 201 54.01 -35.76 -38.87
CA ALA A 201 54.52 -36.50 -37.72
C ALA A 201 55.62 -35.77 -36.93
N SER A 202 55.62 -35.93 -35.60
CA SER A 202 56.78 -36.38 -34.81
C SER A 202 56.33 -36.78 -33.41
N GLU A 203 56.72 -37.97 -32.98
CA GLU A 203 56.13 -38.77 -31.91
C GLU A 203 56.66 -38.44 -30.51
N ARG A 204 55.78 -38.47 -29.50
CA ARG A 204 56.05 -39.24 -28.28
C ARG A 204 54.83 -40.10 -27.96
N ARG A 205 54.95 -41.40 -28.22
CA ARG A 205 53.97 -42.42 -27.80
C ARG A 205 53.92 -42.46 -26.28
N PRO A 206 52.71 -42.60 -25.70
CA PRO A 206 52.57 -43.46 -24.54
C PRO A 206 51.87 -44.75 -24.94
N SER A 207 52.49 -45.82 -24.45
CA SER A 207 52.18 -47.24 -24.49
C SER A 207 50.70 -47.62 -24.64
N ALA A 208 50.49 -48.56 -25.55
CA ALA A 208 49.30 -49.36 -25.67
C ALA A 208 49.11 -50.19 -24.39
N LEU A 209 48.24 -49.75 -23.48
CA LEU A 209 47.79 -50.63 -22.38
C LEU A 209 46.46 -50.23 -21.72
N MET A 210 45.62 -49.39 -22.33
CA MET A 210 44.29 -49.11 -21.78
C MET A 210 43.20 -49.38 -22.81
N THR A 211 42.44 -50.45 -22.58
CA THR A 211 41.27 -50.84 -23.36
C THR A 211 40.15 -49.81 -23.19
N GLY A 212 39.24 -49.74 -24.16
CA GLY A 212 38.42 -48.56 -24.49
C GLY A 212 37.53 -47.95 -23.40
N LYS A 213 37.35 -48.57 -22.23
CA LYS A 213 36.52 -48.04 -21.15
C LYS A 213 37.26 -47.02 -20.27
N ASP A 214 38.58 -47.18 -20.09
CA ASP A 214 39.38 -46.25 -19.29
C ASP A 214 39.76 -45.01 -20.08
N ARG A 215 40.01 -45.16 -21.39
CA ARG A 215 40.25 -44.02 -22.28
C ARG A 215 39.12 -42.99 -22.24
N SER A 216 37.86 -43.44 -22.26
CA SER A 216 36.68 -42.56 -22.17
C SER A 216 36.55 -41.87 -20.80
N ARG A 217 36.83 -42.60 -19.71
CA ARG A 217 36.78 -42.05 -18.34
C ARG A 217 37.80 -40.93 -18.15
N TYR A 218 39.05 -41.15 -18.55
CA TYR A 218 40.09 -40.13 -18.43
C TYR A 218 39.93 -38.98 -19.42
N THR A 219 39.34 -39.20 -20.61
CA THR A 219 39.00 -38.10 -21.52
C THR A 219 37.90 -37.22 -20.96
N ASN A 220 36.86 -37.79 -20.33
CA ASN A 220 35.76 -37.04 -19.73
C ASN A 220 36.21 -36.22 -18.53
N ILE A 221 37.10 -36.79 -17.69
CA ILE A 221 37.70 -36.06 -16.58
C ILE A 221 38.59 -34.93 -17.12
N ALA A 222 39.41 -35.19 -18.14
CA ALA A 222 40.27 -34.17 -18.74
C ALA A 222 39.48 -33.03 -19.41
N THR A 223 38.36 -33.33 -20.10
CA THR A 223 37.47 -32.30 -20.66
C THR A 223 36.72 -31.53 -19.59
N ALA A 224 36.24 -32.19 -18.53
CA ALA A 224 35.60 -31.50 -17.40
C ALA A 224 36.56 -30.56 -16.66
N VAL A 225 37.80 -31.00 -16.41
CA VAL A 225 38.84 -30.15 -15.80
C VAL A 225 39.20 -28.98 -16.72
N ARG A 226 39.27 -29.19 -18.04
CA ARG A 226 39.53 -28.12 -19.01
C ARG A 226 38.38 -27.11 -19.10
N TRP A 227 37.14 -27.59 -19.02
CA TRP A 227 35.93 -26.75 -18.96
C TRP A 227 35.89 -25.91 -17.68
N LEU A 228 36.18 -26.50 -16.53
CA LEU A 228 36.18 -25.81 -15.23
C LEU A 228 37.20 -24.66 -15.16
N VAL A 229 38.35 -24.84 -15.82
CA VAL A 229 39.46 -23.88 -15.81
C VAL A 229 39.24 -22.69 -16.77
N ASN A 230 38.50 -22.90 -17.86
CA ASN A 230 38.28 -21.90 -18.91
C ASN A 230 36.93 -21.15 -18.79
N ARG A 231 36.14 -21.39 -17.75
CA ARG A 231 34.84 -20.73 -17.53
C ARG A 231 35.01 -19.37 -16.82
N PRO A 232 34.35 -18.28 -17.26
CA PRO A 232 34.39 -16.99 -16.58
C PRO A 232 33.73 -17.08 -15.19
N ASP A 233 34.39 -16.48 -14.20
CA ASP A 233 34.06 -16.63 -12.77
C ASP A 233 32.73 -15.94 -12.43
N VAL A 234 31.70 -16.72 -12.07
CA VAL A 234 30.44 -16.17 -11.57
C VAL A 234 30.00 -16.87 -10.27
N LEU A 235 30.03 -16.06 -9.21
CA LEU A 235 29.24 -16.01 -7.97
C LEU A 235 29.06 -17.24 -7.04
N ASP A 236 29.59 -18.42 -7.33
CA ASP A 236 29.42 -19.57 -6.41
C ASP A 236 30.71 -19.86 -5.59
N PRO A 237 30.71 -19.69 -4.25
CA PRO A 237 31.92 -19.80 -3.42
C PRO A 237 32.56 -21.19 -3.43
N GLN A 238 31.77 -22.24 -3.60
CA GLN A 238 32.27 -23.63 -3.70
C GLN A 238 32.98 -23.90 -5.04
N LEU A 239 32.50 -23.27 -6.12
CA LEU A 239 33.11 -23.41 -7.44
C LEU A 239 34.44 -22.67 -7.53
N ALA A 240 34.55 -21.50 -6.88
CA ALA A 240 35.79 -20.75 -6.75
C ALA A 240 36.86 -21.53 -5.95
N LEU A 241 36.45 -22.24 -4.89
CA LEU A 241 37.35 -23.13 -4.14
C LEU A 241 37.87 -24.26 -5.02
N ALA A 242 36.99 -24.92 -5.77
CA ALA A 242 37.37 -26.01 -6.68
C ALA A 242 38.34 -25.52 -7.77
N GLN A 243 38.13 -24.35 -8.36
CA GLN A 243 39.05 -23.76 -9.33
C GLN A 243 40.41 -23.43 -8.70
N LYS A 244 40.44 -22.87 -7.48
CA LYS A 244 41.69 -22.61 -6.74
C LYS A 244 42.46 -23.90 -6.48
N LEU A 245 41.80 -24.98 -6.06
CA LEU A 245 42.44 -26.27 -5.82
C LEU A 245 43.02 -26.87 -7.11
N VAL A 246 42.27 -26.80 -8.22
CA VAL A 246 42.73 -27.31 -9.53
C VAL A 246 43.91 -26.49 -10.08
N ARG A 247 43.91 -25.16 -9.89
CA ARG A 247 45.05 -24.30 -10.27
C ARG A 247 46.26 -24.53 -9.37
N ALA A 248 46.06 -24.69 -8.05
CA ALA A 248 47.13 -24.97 -7.09
C ALA A 248 47.85 -26.30 -7.41
N ALA A 249 47.11 -27.36 -7.75
CA ALA A 249 47.68 -28.64 -8.17
C ALA A 249 48.45 -28.58 -9.50
N ARG A 250 48.17 -27.59 -10.37
CA ARG A 250 48.88 -27.40 -11.63
C ARG A 250 50.24 -26.70 -11.46
N HIS A 251 50.45 -25.99 -10.35
CA HIS A 251 51.67 -25.21 -10.08
C HIS A 251 52.63 -25.87 -9.07
N THR A 252 52.32 -27.05 -8.54
CA THR A 252 53.26 -27.82 -7.71
C THR A 252 54.35 -28.45 -8.58
N PRO A 253 55.65 -28.15 -8.37
CA PRO A 253 56.72 -28.82 -9.10
C PRO A 253 56.73 -30.31 -8.78
N SER A 254 56.79 -31.14 -9.83
CA SER A 254 57.02 -32.58 -9.76
C SER A 254 58.42 -32.86 -9.20
N GLN A 255 58.54 -33.22 -7.92
CA GLN A 255 59.72 -33.93 -7.41
C GLN A 255 59.57 -35.42 -7.73
N GLY A 256 60.53 -35.95 -8.49
CA GLY A 256 60.55 -37.33 -8.97
C GLY A 256 61.15 -38.34 -7.98
N SER A 257 60.63 -39.57 -8.07
CA SER A 257 61.23 -40.88 -7.77
C SER A 257 61.88 -41.14 -6.39
N SER A 258 61.30 -42.07 -5.59
CA SER A 258 61.66 -43.50 -5.57
C SER A 258 61.24 -44.21 -4.26
N THR A 259 60.94 -45.52 -4.39
CA THR A 259 60.78 -46.58 -3.36
C THR A 259 59.54 -46.54 -2.44
N GLY A 260 58.70 -47.59 -2.52
CA GLY A 260 57.54 -47.82 -1.64
C GLY A 260 57.92 -48.58 -0.35
N PRO A 261 57.00 -49.28 0.34
CA PRO A 261 55.53 -49.19 0.34
C PRO A 261 54.94 -49.01 1.76
N ALA A 262 53.75 -48.43 1.93
CA ALA A 262 52.86 -48.72 3.07
C ALA A 262 51.52 -47.95 2.95
N THR A 263 50.42 -48.69 2.84
CA THR A 263 49.12 -48.31 3.42
C THR A 263 49.28 -48.27 4.94
N PRO A 264 48.62 -47.39 5.73
CA PRO A 264 47.16 -47.44 5.95
C PRO A 264 46.52 -46.02 6.06
N ALA A 265 45.28 -45.79 5.63
CA ALA A 265 44.09 -45.96 6.47
C ALA A 265 44.31 -45.61 7.96
N ASN A 266 44.22 -44.34 8.33
CA ASN A 266 43.56 -43.89 9.57
C ASN A 266 43.56 -42.37 9.72
N GLU A 267 42.61 -41.91 10.55
CA GLU A 267 42.49 -40.56 11.12
C GLU A 267 41.73 -39.51 10.32
N PHE A 268 40.46 -39.85 10.18
CA PHE A 268 39.36 -38.92 10.44
C PHE A 268 39.49 -38.28 11.85
N LYS A 269 39.46 -36.94 11.85
CA LYS A 269 38.95 -35.99 12.87
C LYS A 269 39.93 -35.32 13.86
N ILE A 270 39.49 -34.08 14.18
CA ILE A 270 39.74 -33.24 15.36
C ILE A 270 40.76 -32.12 15.04
N ASN A 271 40.34 -30.86 14.86
CA ASN A 271 39.85 -30.03 15.95
C ASN A 271 38.76 -29.01 15.57
N GLN A 272 37.76 -28.95 16.44
CA GLN A 272 36.77 -27.89 16.59
C GLN A 272 37.36 -26.66 17.30
N ALA A 273 36.58 -25.57 17.20
CA ALA A 273 36.56 -24.34 17.99
C ALA A 273 37.59 -23.29 17.54
N GLN A 274 37.19 -22.07 17.21
CA GLN A 274 36.46 -21.19 18.12
C GLN A 274 35.32 -20.39 17.47
N ARG A 275 34.31 -20.19 18.32
CA ARG A 275 33.09 -19.36 18.16
C ARG A 275 33.43 -17.90 17.82
N LYS A 276 32.53 -17.25 17.07
CA LYS A 276 31.91 -15.98 17.51
C LYS A 276 30.66 -15.67 16.69
N PHE A 277 29.57 -15.50 17.43
CA PHE A 277 28.31 -14.88 17.02
C PHE A 277 28.56 -13.47 16.45
N VAL A 278 27.91 -13.13 15.35
CA VAL A 278 27.42 -11.75 15.09
C VAL A 278 26.08 -11.86 14.35
N VAL A 279 25.03 -11.45 15.04
CA VAL A 279 23.70 -11.11 14.51
C VAL A 279 23.79 -9.73 13.88
N PHE A 280 23.15 -9.47 12.74
CA PHE A 280 22.65 -8.13 12.42
C PHE A 280 21.33 -8.18 11.64
N LYS A 281 20.53 -7.16 11.97
CA LYS A 281 19.13 -6.85 11.64
C LYS A 281 18.67 -7.09 10.20
#